data_AF-A0A3C1WRR4-F1
#
_entry.id   AF-A0A3C1WRR4-F1
#
_cell.length_a   1.000
_cell.length_b   1.000
_cell.length_c   1.000
_cell.angle_alpha   90.00
_cell.angle_beta   90.00
_cell.angle_gamma   90.00
#
_symmetry.space_group_name_H-M   'P 1'
#
loop_
_entity.id
_entity.type
_entity.pdbx_description
1 polymer ?
#
loop_
_entity_poly.entity_id
_entity_poly.type
_entity_poly.pdbx_seq_one_letter_code
_entity_poly.pdbx_strand_id
1 'polypeptide(L)'
;MSDNDKNKNEAIELAKRIYNIDHEAYKASGSALGHVFSDDRDAGIEEIVNCMETPEVRFKLHQQLALIGNMAHTIEDPIKRDEILTEYDNTVKAFHDFIDKNGGPTKILDPIIANLNSLSLKNRMSDKHLIICISRSAASGGSHVGLNLAEKLNIDYLDSKIIAKMIRTLEITEDLNDATSKIPRTELPNVDEELIAGRFHSGIGRFLHLRNRYHGLNRRDASFFRMSEILIELSKKQDFVIVGRAADRILTSNRIPHISIFITAPLESRMKRVQAIHNCDARTAKRLLRVDDSIHAKYYNYYSGLKWGDANNYDLCLNSASYGIDGCVDLIMNMIKGEEVSQ
;
A
#
# COMPACT_ATOMS: atom_id res chain seq x y z
N MET A 1 -38.10 29.59 -15.49
CA MET A 1 -37.70 28.71 -14.38
C MET A 1 -36.20 28.78 -14.28
N SER A 2 -35.65 29.04 -13.10
CA SER A 2 -34.20 29.01 -12.91
C SER A 2 -33.69 27.56 -13.03
N ASP A 3 -32.43 27.35 -13.43
CA ASP A 3 -31.84 25.99 -13.50
C ASP A 3 -31.92 25.25 -12.15
N ASN A 4 -31.92 26.02 -11.05
CA ASN A 4 -32.05 25.49 -9.70
C ASN A 4 -33.44 24.92 -9.40
N ASP A 5 -34.51 25.55 -9.91
CA ASP A 5 -35.89 25.05 -9.77
C ASP A 5 -36.11 23.77 -10.59
N LYS A 6 -35.42 23.65 -11.73
CA LYS A 6 -35.50 22.47 -12.60
C LYS A 6 -34.83 21.26 -11.97
N ASN A 7 -33.63 21.45 -11.40
CA ASN A 7 -32.90 20.39 -10.70
C ASN A 7 -33.64 19.90 -9.46
N LYS A 8 -34.25 20.81 -8.69
CA LYS A 8 -35.06 20.46 -7.52
C LYS A 8 -36.29 19.61 -7.90
N ASN A 9 -36.96 19.95 -8.99
CA ASN A 9 -38.10 19.16 -9.48
C ASN A 9 -37.68 17.77 -9.98
N GLU A 10 -36.54 17.66 -10.69
CA GLU A 10 -36.01 16.37 -11.15
C GLU A 10 -35.61 15.47 -9.95
N ALA A 11 -35.01 16.05 -8.90
CA ALA A 11 -34.68 15.34 -7.67
C ALA A 11 -35.92 14.81 -6.94
N ILE A 12 -36.99 15.62 -6.85
CA ILE A 12 -38.26 15.23 -6.22
C ILE A 12 -38.93 14.08 -6.99
N GLU A 13 -38.95 14.14 -8.33
CA GLU A 13 -39.53 13.07 -9.15
C GLU A 13 -38.75 11.77 -9.02
N LEU A 14 -37.41 11.86 -9.01
CA LEU A 14 -36.57 10.70 -8.77
C LEU A 14 -36.79 10.12 -7.36
N ALA A 15 -36.90 10.98 -6.34
CA ALA A 15 -37.16 10.58 -4.96
C ALA A 15 -38.49 9.82 -4.81
N LYS A 16 -39.55 10.30 -5.47
CA LYS A 16 -40.83 9.57 -5.53
C LYS A 16 -40.69 8.18 -6.15
N ARG A 17 -39.90 8.09 -7.23
CA ARG A 17 -39.68 6.82 -7.93
C ARG A 17 -38.95 5.81 -7.04
N ILE A 18 -37.89 6.26 -6.37
CA ILE A 18 -37.14 5.46 -5.40
C ILE A 18 -38.04 4.99 -4.25
N TYR A 19 -38.83 5.90 -3.66
CA TYR A 19 -39.76 5.59 -2.58
C TYR A 19 -40.80 4.54 -2.99
N ASN A 20 -41.36 4.66 -4.20
CA ASN A 20 -42.35 3.72 -4.69
C ASN A 20 -41.77 2.31 -4.87
N ILE A 21 -40.54 2.19 -5.40
CA ILE A 21 -39.90 0.88 -5.60
C ILE A 21 -39.59 0.22 -4.26
N ASP A 22 -39.17 0.98 -3.24
CA ASP A 22 -39.00 0.46 -1.88
C ASP A 22 -40.29 -0.17 -1.35
N HIS A 23 -41.42 0.55 -1.47
CA HIS A 23 -42.73 0.06 -1.05
C HIS A 23 -43.19 -1.17 -1.82
N GLU A 24 -43.02 -1.18 -3.15
CA GLU A 24 -43.38 -2.34 -3.97
C GLU A 24 -42.51 -3.55 -3.69
N ALA A 25 -41.19 -3.37 -3.56
CA ALA A 25 -40.25 -4.42 -3.22
C ALA A 25 -40.53 -5.01 -1.84
N TYR A 26 -40.82 -4.17 -0.84
CA TYR A 26 -41.22 -4.63 0.49
C TYR A 26 -42.51 -5.45 0.46
N LYS A 27 -43.56 -4.93 -0.19
CA LYS A 27 -44.87 -5.59 -0.26
C LYS A 27 -44.81 -6.93 -0.98
N ALA A 28 -43.98 -7.04 -2.03
CA ALA A 28 -43.81 -8.26 -2.80
C ALA A 28 -42.86 -9.28 -2.14
N SER A 29 -41.86 -8.81 -1.39
CA SER A 29 -40.89 -9.69 -0.72
C SER A 29 -41.34 -10.20 0.63
N GLY A 30 -42.20 -9.46 1.34
CA GLY A 30 -42.56 -9.77 2.73
C GLY A 30 -41.37 -9.68 3.69
N SER A 31 -40.35 -8.87 3.34
CA SER A 31 -39.10 -8.73 4.07
C SER A 31 -39.32 -8.42 5.56
N ALA A 32 -38.68 -9.16 6.45
CA ALA A 32 -38.72 -8.91 7.89
C ALA A 32 -38.01 -7.60 8.29
N LEU A 33 -37.21 -7.01 7.40
CA LEU A 33 -36.46 -5.78 7.66
C LEU A 33 -37.30 -4.50 7.60
N GLY A 34 -38.53 -4.55 7.06
CA GLY A 34 -39.35 -3.36 6.86
C GLY A 34 -38.97 -2.56 5.61
N HIS A 35 -39.57 -1.38 5.47
CA HIS A 35 -39.23 -0.39 4.45
C HIS A 35 -37.83 0.19 4.68
N VAL A 36 -37.14 0.58 3.60
CA VAL A 36 -35.85 1.26 3.68
C VAL A 36 -36.03 2.72 4.09
N PHE A 37 -37.14 3.34 3.68
CA PHE A 37 -37.51 4.71 4.02
C PHE A 37 -38.68 4.76 5.00
N SER A 38 -38.91 5.94 5.60
CA SER A 38 -40.05 6.19 6.50
C SER A 38 -41.39 5.75 5.91
N ASP A 39 -42.30 5.24 6.74
CA ASP A 39 -43.68 4.93 6.35
C ASP A 39 -44.47 6.19 5.95
N ASP A 40 -44.09 7.34 6.50
CA ASP A 40 -44.64 8.63 6.08
C ASP A 40 -44.02 9.03 4.73
N ARG A 41 -44.85 9.02 3.70
CA ARG A 41 -44.46 9.28 2.31
C ARG A 41 -43.78 10.61 2.13
N ASP A 42 -44.31 11.67 2.74
CA ASP A 42 -43.75 13.01 2.54
C ASP A 42 -42.38 13.12 3.21
N ALA A 43 -42.24 12.56 4.42
CA ALA A 43 -40.97 12.48 5.13
C ALA A 43 -39.94 11.59 4.41
N GLY A 44 -40.37 10.45 3.83
CA GLY A 44 -39.51 9.55 3.08
C GLY A 44 -38.99 10.18 1.78
N ILE A 45 -39.86 10.90 1.05
CA ILE A 45 -39.43 11.65 -0.14
C ILE A 45 -38.46 12.77 0.25
N GLU A 46 -38.75 13.51 1.33
CA GLU A 46 -37.85 14.56 1.83
C GLU A 46 -36.48 13.98 2.23
N GLU A 47 -36.45 12.82 2.91
CA GLU A 47 -35.21 12.13 3.24
C GLU A 47 -34.39 11.80 1.98
N ILE A 48 -35.03 11.25 0.94
CA ILE A 48 -34.35 10.90 -0.30
C ILE A 48 -33.81 12.14 -1.02
N VAL A 49 -34.59 13.22 -1.08
CA VAL A 49 -34.17 14.49 -1.69
C VAL A 49 -32.97 15.06 -0.93
N ASN A 50 -33.02 15.08 0.40
CA ASN A 50 -31.90 15.53 1.23
C ASN A 50 -30.64 14.68 0.98
N CYS A 51 -30.80 13.38 0.70
CA CYS A 51 -29.67 12.53 0.34
C CYS A 51 -29.08 12.83 -1.04
N MET A 52 -29.78 13.55 -1.91
CA MET A 52 -29.25 13.97 -3.21
C MET A 52 -28.45 15.28 -3.15
N GLU A 53 -28.54 16.04 -2.06
CA GLU A 53 -27.96 17.38 -1.94
C GLU A 53 -26.43 17.41 -1.95
N THR A 54 -25.76 16.52 -1.19
CA THR A 54 -24.31 16.51 -1.06
C THR A 54 -23.69 15.14 -1.37
N PRO A 55 -22.44 15.07 -1.88
CA PRO A 55 -21.78 13.80 -2.20
C PRO A 55 -21.70 12.81 -1.02
N GLU A 56 -21.49 13.31 0.20
CA GLU A 56 -21.40 12.51 1.42
C GLU A 56 -22.73 11.83 1.75
N VAL A 57 -23.85 12.54 1.53
CA VAL A 57 -25.19 12.01 1.80
C VAL A 57 -25.71 11.18 0.61
N ARG A 58 -25.20 11.38 -0.62
CA ARG A 58 -25.48 10.51 -1.79
C ARG A 58 -25.03 9.08 -1.57
N PHE A 59 -23.91 8.87 -0.85
CA PHE A 59 -23.46 7.52 -0.50
C PHE A 59 -24.50 6.76 0.33
N LYS A 60 -25.18 7.45 1.25
CA LYS A 60 -26.29 6.86 2.04
C LYS A 60 -27.41 6.38 1.12
N LEU A 61 -27.80 7.18 0.13
CA LEU A 61 -28.84 6.80 -0.84
C LEU A 61 -28.44 5.61 -1.72
N HIS A 62 -27.17 5.51 -2.13
CA HIS A 62 -26.65 4.32 -2.83
C HIS A 62 -26.78 3.04 -2.00
N GLN A 63 -26.47 3.11 -0.70
CA GLN A 63 -26.65 1.97 0.20
C GLN A 63 -28.13 1.58 0.33
N GLN A 64 -29.02 2.57 0.43
CA GLN A 64 -30.47 2.36 0.50
C GLN A 64 -31.02 1.73 -0.78
N LEU A 65 -30.59 2.20 -1.96
CA LEU A 65 -30.93 1.56 -3.23
C LEU A 65 -30.45 0.10 -3.29
N ALA A 66 -29.23 -0.19 -2.83
CA ALA A 66 -28.73 -1.57 -2.79
C ALA A 66 -29.59 -2.48 -1.89
N LEU A 67 -30.13 -1.96 -0.77
CA LEU A 67 -31.07 -2.70 0.08
C LEU A 67 -32.37 -3.02 -0.66
N ILE A 68 -32.91 -2.06 -1.42
CA ILE A 68 -34.10 -2.27 -2.26
C ILE A 68 -33.84 -3.37 -3.30
N GLY A 69 -32.69 -3.32 -3.98
CA GLY A 69 -32.29 -4.35 -4.94
C GLY A 69 -32.19 -5.74 -4.31
N ASN A 70 -31.60 -5.83 -3.11
CA ASN A 70 -31.52 -7.08 -2.36
C ASN A 70 -32.92 -7.63 -2.00
N MET A 71 -33.84 -6.76 -1.57
CA MET A 71 -35.24 -7.17 -1.30
C MET A 71 -35.94 -7.63 -2.57
N ALA A 72 -35.77 -6.90 -3.68
CA ALA A 72 -36.36 -7.27 -4.97
C ALA A 72 -35.91 -8.66 -5.44
N HIS A 73 -34.63 -9.02 -5.24
CA HIS A 73 -34.11 -10.34 -5.57
C HIS A 73 -34.72 -11.49 -4.75
N THR A 74 -35.27 -11.22 -3.56
CA THR A 74 -35.92 -12.24 -2.71
C THR A 74 -37.39 -12.51 -3.05
N ILE A 75 -37.97 -11.78 -4.00
CA ILE A 75 -39.37 -11.95 -4.39
C ILE A 75 -39.56 -13.32 -5.07
N GLU A 76 -40.51 -14.12 -4.55
CA GLU A 76 -40.81 -15.46 -5.03
C GLU A 76 -41.48 -15.45 -6.41
N ASP A 77 -42.42 -14.51 -6.64
CA ASP A 77 -43.12 -14.35 -7.92
C ASP A 77 -42.15 -13.87 -9.02
N PRO A 78 -41.84 -14.71 -10.03
CA PRO A 78 -40.87 -14.36 -11.07
C PRO A 78 -41.29 -13.15 -11.91
N ILE A 79 -42.59 -12.98 -12.15
CA ILE A 79 -43.12 -11.90 -12.99
C ILE A 79 -43.00 -10.58 -12.22
N LYS A 80 -43.46 -10.58 -10.96
CA LYS A 80 -43.39 -9.39 -10.10
C LYS A 80 -41.94 -9.00 -9.78
N ARG A 81 -41.06 -9.99 -9.60
CA ARG A 81 -39.62 -9.77 -9.44
C ARG A 81 -39.01 -9.07 -10.65
N ASP A 82 -39.28 -9.56 -11.86
CA ASP A 82 -38.73 -8.98 -13.10
C ASP A 82 -39.22 -7.56 -13.35
N GLU A 83 -40.50 -7.29 -13.06
CA GLU A 83 -41.10 -5.95 -13.12
C GLU A 83 -40.38 -4.98 -12.17
N ILE A 84 -40.21 -5.36 -10.90
CA ILE A 84 -39.58 -4.50 -9.88
C ILE A 84 -38.09 -4.31 -10.18
N LEU A 85 -37.37 -5.35 -10.61
CA LEU A 85 -35.95 -5.24 -10.96
C LEU A 85 -35.73 -4.38 -12.20
N THR A 86 -36.61 -4.46 -13.21
CA THR A 86 -36.54 -3.59 -14.38
C THR A 86 -36.73 -2.12 -13.98
N GLU A 87 -37.70 -1.84 -13.12
CA GLU A 87 -37.97 -0.48 -12.65
C GLU A 87 -36.87 0.03 -11.71
N TYR A 88 -36.29 -0.85 -10.90
CA TYR A 88 -35.10 -0.59 -10.10
C TYR A 88 -33.90 -0.20 -10.97
N ASP A 89 -33.57 -1.01 -11.98
CA ASP A 89 -32.43 -0.74 -12.89
C ASP A 89 -32.60 0.59 -13.63
N ASN A 90 -33.83 0.87 -14.11
CA ASN A 90 -34.15 2.15 -14.74
C ASN A 90 -33.98 3.33 -13.78
N THR A 91 -34.34 3.15 -12.51
CA THR A 91 -34.24 4.20 -11.49
C THR A 91 -32.80 4.41 -11.04
N VAL A 92 -32.02 3.34 -10.86
CA VAL A 92 -30.59 3.43 -10.58
C VAL A 92 -29.86 4.13 -11.72
N LYS A 93 -30.21 3.81 -12.98
CA LYS A 93 -29.66 4.51 -14.14
C LYS A 93 -30.03 5.99 -14.15
N ALA A 94 -31.29 6.33 -13.94
CA ALA A 94 -31.74 7.72 -13.86
C ALA A 94 -31.06 8.48 -12.70
N PHE A 95 -30.80 7.81 -11.58
CA PHE A 95 -30.07 8.36 -10.45
C PHE A 95 -28.60 8.62 -10.79
N HIS A 96 -27.92 7.70 -11.46
CA HIS A 96 -26.56 7.92 -11.95
C HIS A 96 -26.51 9.08 -12.95
N ASP A 97 -27.43 9.13 -13.91
CA ASP A 97 -27.52 10.23 -14.89
C ASP A 97 -27.80 11.58 -14.21
N PHE A 98 -28.68 11.61 -13.20
CA PHE A 98 -28.96 12.81 -12.40
C PHE A 98 -27.73 13.25 -11.61
N ILE A 99 -27.03 12.31 -10.98
CA ILE A 99 -25.80 12.58 -10.24
C ILE A 99 -24.74 13.12 -11.19
N ASP A 100 -24.51 12.50 -12.34
CA ASP A 100 -23.49 12.91 -13.32
C ASP A 100 -23.70 14.33 -13.84
N LYS A 101 -24.95 14.71 -14.10
CA LYS A 101 -25.32 16.11 -14.41
C LYS A 101 -25.05 17.06 -13.24
N ASN A 102 -25.23 16.59 -12.00
CA ASN A 102 -25.14 17.38 -10.77
C ASN A 102 -23.89 17.08 -9.93
N GLY A 103 -22.76 16.75 -10.58
CA GLY A 103 -21.45 16.62 -9.93
C GLY A 103 -20.80 15.24 -9.93
N GLY A 104 -21.44 14.18 -10.43
CA GLY A 104 -20.91 12.81 -10.50
C GLY A 104 -20.88 12.07 -9.16
N PRO A 105 -20.82 10.71 -9.15
CA PRO A 105 -20.84 9.90 -7.93
C PRO A 105 -19.53 9.99 -7.13
N THR A 106 -18.51 10.61 -7.72
CA THR A 106 -17.12 10.54 -7.26
C THR A 106 -16.35 11.85 -7.36
N LYS A 107 -16.99 13.00 -7.60
CA LYS A 107 -16.35 14.26 -7.21
C LYS A 107 -16.70 14.53 -5.76
N ILE A 108 -15.97 13.87 -4.87
CA ILE A 108 -15.51 14.57 -3.67
C ILE A 108 -14.55 15.66 -4.19
N LEU A 109 -15.12 16.71 -4.79
CA LEU A 109 -14.45 17.99 -4.97
C LEU A 109 -14.87 18.86 -3.80
N ASP A 110 -14.72 18.35 -2.57
CA ASP A 110 -14.13 19.27 -1.61
C ASP A 110 -12.68 19.40 -2.07
N PRO A 111 -12.24 20.55 -2.61
CA PRO A 111 -10.86 20.75 -3.02
C PRO A 111 -9.90 20.43 -1.88
N ILE A 112 -10.33 20.55 -0.62
CA ILE A 112 -9.57 20.16 0.56
C ILE A 112 -9.44 18.64 0.60
N ILE A 113 -10.52 17.86 0.54
CA ILE A 113 -10.47 16.38 0.60
C ILE A 113 -9.81 15.79 -0.66
N ALA A 114 -10.08 16.34 -1.84
CA ALA A 114 -9.40 15.98 -3.08
C ALA A 114 -7.89 16.29 -3.01
N ASN A 115 -7.51 17.38 -2.33
CA ASN A 115 -6.11 17.72 -2.09
C ASN A 115 -5.49 16.93 -0.91
N LEU A 116 -6.29 16.31 -0.05
CA LEU A 116 -5.82 15.27 0.87
C LEU A 116 -5.55 13.96 0.09
N ASN A 117 -6.33 13.68 -0.96
CA ASN A 117 -6.17 12.54 -1.86
C ASN A 117 -5.16 12.80 -3.01
N SER A 118 -4.67 14.03 -3.19
CA SER A 118 -3.85 14.47 -4.34
C SER A 118 -2.41 13.96 -4.32
N LEU A 119 -2.05 13.14 -3.33
CA LEU A 119 -0.89 12.25 -3.36
C LEU A 119 -1.06 11.11 -4.38
N SER A 120 -1.68 11.38 -5.53
CA SER A 120 -1.61 10.49 -6.68
C SER A 120 -0.13 10.18 -6.93
N LEU A 121 0.19 8.91 -7.13
CA LEU A 121 1.58 8.47 -7.36
C LEU A 121 2.25 9.29 -8.47
N LYS A 122 1.47 9.69 -9.49
CA LYS A 122 1.91 10.59 -10.57
C LYS A 122 2.37 11.95 -10.03
N ASN A 123 1.61 12.60 -9.17
CA ASN A 123 1.99 13.88 -8.56
C ASN A 123 3.17 13.74 -7.61
N ARG A 124 3.24 12.63 -6.85
CA ARG A 124 4.34 12.35 -5.90
C ARG A 124 5.68 12.20 -6.63
N MET A 125 5.68 11.62 -7.82
CA MET A 125 6.89 11.24 -8.57
C MET A 125 7.24 12.19 -9.73
N SER A 126 6.50 13.29 -9.92
CA SER A 126 6.73 14.26 -11.01
C SER A 126 8.17 14.82 -10.97
N ASP A 127 8.87 14.74 -12.09
CA ASP A 127 10.27 15.20 -12.32
C ASP A 127 11.34 14.57 -11.40
N LYS A 128 11.10 13.37 -10.85
CA LYS A 128 12.02 12.64 -9.97
C LYS A 128 12.28 11.21 -10.44
N HIS A 129 13.39 10.65 -9.96
CA HIS A 129 13.74 9.25 -10.21
C HIS A 129 12.73 8.28 -9.59
N LEU A 130 12.44 7.19 -10.30
CA LEU A 130 11.55 6.13 -9.83
C LEU A 130 12.27 5.27 -8.79
N ILE A 131 11.82 5.37 -7.54
CA ILE A 131 12.39 4.63 -6.41
C ILE A 131 11.33 3.75 -5.77
N ILE A 132 11.60 2.45 -5.71
CA ILE A 132 10.68 1.45 -5.15
C ILE A 132 11.34 0.76 -3.96
N CYS A 133 10.80 0.96 -2.77
CA CYS A 133 11.25 0.34 -1.53
C CYS A 133 10.39 -0.87 -1.21
N ILE A 134 11.01 -2.04 -1.12
CA ILE A 134 10.34 -3.31 -0.80
C ILE A 134 10.80 -3.81 0.57
N SER A 135 9.91 -3.72 1.55
CA SER A 135 10.01 -4.47 2.80
C SER A 135 9.32 -5.83 2.66
N ARG A 136 9.80 -6.84 3.39
CA ARG A 136 9.29 -8.21 3.23
C ARG A 136 9.43 -9.08 4.47
N SER A 137 8.45 -9.94 4.72
CA SER A 137 8.58 -11.03 5.70
C SER A 137 9.48 -12.16 5.18
N ALA A 138 10.13 -12.88 6.09
CA ALA A 138 11.03 -13.98 5.76
C ALA A 138 10.31 -15.05 4.93
N ALA A 139 10.95 -15.48 3.84
CA ALA A 139 10.40 -16.41 2.87
C ALA A 139 9.02 -16.05 2.28
N SER A 140 8.63 -14.77 2.25
CA SER A 140 7.47 -14.35 1.44
C SER A 140 7.74 -14.44 -0.06
N GLY A 141 9.00 -14.36 -0.49
CA GLY A 141 9.36 -14.23 -1.90
C GLY A 141 9.51 -12.78 -2.34
N GLY A 142 9.41 -11.81 -1.43
CA GLY A 142 9.58 -10.39 -1.75
C GLY A 142 10.91 -10.03 -2.42
N SER A 143 11.99 -10.77 -2.16
CA SER A 143 13.27 -10.57 -2.88
C SER A 143 13.17 -10.93 -4.37
N HIS A 144 12.45 -12.01 -4.71
CA HIS A 144 12.19 -12.37 -6.12
C HIS A 144 11.26 -11.36 -6.78
N VAL A 145 10.22 -10.90 -6.06
CA VAL A 145 9.35 -9.82 -6.55
C VAL A 145 10.17 -8.58 -6.88
N GLY A 146 11.06 -8.14 -5.98
CA GLY A 146 11.90 -6.96 -6.22
C GLY A 146 12.88 -7.12 -7.37
N LEU A 147 13.51 -8.29 -7.51
CA LEU A 147 14.43 -8.57 -8.62
C LEU A 147 13.68 -8.59 -9.96
N ASN A 148 12.61 -9.38 -10.05
CA ASN A 148 11.79 -9.47 -11.27
C ASN A 148 11.20 -8.10 -11.65
N LEU A 149 10.81 -7.29 -10.67
CA LEU A 149 10.30 -5.94 -10.91
C LEU A 149 11.39 -5.03 -11.49
N ALA A 150 12.60 -5.06 -10.92
CA ALA A 150 13.74 -4.29 -11.43
C ALA A 150 14.11 -4.69 -12.86
N GLU A 151 14.11 -6.00 -13.16
CA GLU A 151 14.33 -6.53 -14.51
C GLU A 151 13.25 -6.07 -15.50
N LYS A 152 11.96 -6.16 -15.12
CA LYS A 152 10.85 -5.72 -16.00
C LYS A 152 10.85 -4.21 -16.24
N LEU A 153 11.27 -3.41 -15.26
CA LEU A 153 11.38 -1.95 -15.39
C LEU A 153 12.70 -1.50 -16.02
N ASN A 154 13.67 -2.41 -16.16
CA ASN A 154 15.04 -2.12 -16.59
C ASN A 154 15.71 -1.01 -15.73
N ILE A 155 15.60 -1.15 -14.41
CA ILE A 155 16.20 -0.26 -13.41
C ILE A 155 17.08 -1.05 -12.43
N ASP A 156 17.90 -0.35 -11.65
CA ASP A 156 18.86 -1.01 -10.76
C ASP A 156 18.18 -1.76 -9.61
N TYR A 157 18.74 -2.91 -9.23
CA TYR A 157 18.31 -3.67 -8.06
C TYR A 157 19.34 -3.56 -6.93
N LEU A 158 18.90 -3.10 -5.77
CA LEU A 158 19.70 -2.95 -4.56
C LEU A 158 19.17 -3.86 -3.46
N ASP A 159 20.05 -4.69 -2.91
CA ASP A 159 19.74 -5.46 -1.71
C ASP A 159 20.76 -5.21 -0.59
N SER A 160 20.49 -5.84 0.54
CA SER A 160 21.34 -5.76 1.73
C SER A 160 22.80 -6.15 1.50
N LYS A 161 23.10 -7.00 0.50
CA LYS A 161 24.45 -7.49 0.17
C LYS A 161 25.16 -6.54 -0.79
N ILE A 162 24.46 -6.05 -1.82
CA ILE A 162 24.96 -5.07 -2.78
C ILE A 162 25.37 -3.79 -2.05
N ILE A 163 24.50 -3.28 -1.17
CA ILE A 163 24.78 -2.08 -0.38
C ILE A 163 25.98 -2.30 0.54
N ALA A 164 26.06 -3.46 1.22
CA ALA A 164 27.20 -3.78 2.07
C ALA A 164 28.51 -3.84 1.26
N LYS A 165 28.47 -4.35 0.02
CA LYS A 165 29.63 -4.34 -0.89
C LYS A 165 30.00 -2.92 -1.31
N MET A 166 29.03 -2.07 -1.65
CA MET A 166 29.26 -0.66 -1.99
C MET A 166 29.96 0.08 -0.86
N ILE A 167 29.51 -0.09 0.39
CA ILE A 167 30.15 0.51 1.57
C ILE A 167 31.60 0.08 1.68
N ARG A 168 31.89 -1.23 1.62
CA ARG A 168 33.26 -1.73 1.73
C ARG A 168 34.18 -1.15 0.65
N THR A 169 33.70 -1.08 -0.58
CA THR A 169 34.49 -0.51 -1.69
C THR A 169 34.80 0.96 -1.44
N LEU A 170 33.85 1.74 -0.93
CA LEU A 170 34.07 3.14 -0.59
C LEU A 170 35.07 3.30 0.56
N GLU A 171 34.94 2.50 1.62
CA GLU A 171 35.88 2.50 2.75
C GLU A 171 37.30 2.17 2.31
N ILE A 172 37.48 1.17 1.43
CA ILE A 172 38.79 0.82 0.88
C ILE A 172 39.36 1.96 0.04
N THR A 173 38.53 2.63 -0.76
CA THR A 173 38.97 3.73 -1.63
C THR A 173 39.38 4.96 -0.80
N GLU A 174 38.65 5.26 0.27
CA GLU A 174 39.00 6.31 1.23
C GLU A 174 40.32 6.00 1.95
N ASP A 175 40.47 4.76 2.45
CA ASP A 175 41.70 4.32 3.12
C ASP A 175 42.93 4.37 2.18
N LEU A 176 42.76 4.12 0.88
CA LEU A 176 43.83 4.22 -0.13
C LEU A 176 44.22 5.68 -0.45
N ASN A 177 43.27 6.61 -0.36
CA ASN A 177 43.51 8.03 -0.64
C ASN A 177 44.06 8.78 0.58
N ASP A 178 43.96 8.20 1.78
CA ASP A 178 44.60 8.71 2.99
C ASP A 178 46.04 8.17 3.08
N ALA A 179 47.01 9.01 2.68
CA ALA A 179 48.44 8.71 2.67
C ALA A 179 49.05 8.32 4.04
N THR A 180 48.25 8.34 5.12
CA THR A 180 48.68 8.01 6.48
C THR A 180 48.19 6.65 7.00
N SER A 181 47.26 5.96 6.31
CA SER A 181 46.63 4.75 6.84
C SER A 181 47.35 3.44 6.45
N LYS A 182 48.36 3.05 7.23
CA LYS A 182 48.94 1.68 7.15
C LYS A 182 48.13 0.73 8.03
N ILE A 183 47.00 0.21 7.54
CA ILE A 183 46.27 -0.87 8.20
C ILE A 183 46.52 -2.20 7.45
N PRO A 184 46.96 -3.29 8.13
CA PRO A 184 47.20 -4.58 7.50
C PRO A 184 45.92 -5.18 6.90
N ARG A 185 46.02 -5.67 5.66
CA ARG A 185 44.93 -6.20 4.82
C ARG A 185 44.26 -7.50 5.31
N THR A 186 44.59 -8.02 6.51
CA THR A 186 44.39 -9.45 6.80
C THR A 186 43.20 -9.84 7.68
N GLU A 187 42.44 -8.92 8.27
CA GLU A 187 41.30 -9.31 9.12
C GLU A 187 40.12 -8.33 9.03
N LEU A 188 39.42 -8.31 7.89
CA LEU A 188 38.10 -7.68 7.78
C LEU A 188 37.04 -8.78 7.81
N PRO A 189 36.27 -8.95 8.90
CA PRO A 189 35.32 -10.05 9.03
C PRO A 189 34.17 -9.95 8.01
N ASN A 190 33.51 -11.08 7.76
CA ASN A 190 32.31 -11.15 6.95
C ASN A 190 31.17 -10.33 7.57
N VAL A 191 30.84 -9.18 6.95
CA VAL A 191 29.82 -8.22 7.43
C VAL A 191 28.43 -8.87 7.58
N ASP A 192 28.14 -9.94 6.85
CA ASP A 192 26.86 -10.66 6.92
C ASP A 192 26.58 -11.27 8.31
N GLU A 193 27.63 -11.74 9.00
CA GLU A 193 27.49 -12.35 10.34
C GLU A 193 27.63 -11.31 11.46
N GLU A 194 28.38 -10.23 11.22
CA GLU A 194 28.68 -9.20 12.23
C GLU A 194 27.64 -8.08 12.35
N LEU A 195 26.88 -7.79 11.29
CA LEU A 195 25.79 -6.81 11.34
C LEU A 195 24.65 -7.31 12.23
N ILE A 196 24.40 -8.63 12.21
CA ILE A 196 23.35 -9.32 12.97
C ILE A 196 23.84 -9.71 14.37
N ALA A 197 25.08 -10.19 14.53
CA ALA A 197 25.48 -10.86 15.78
C ALA A 197 26.03 -9.97 16.90
N GLY A 198 26.42 -8.70 16.65
CA GLY A 198 26.83 -7.77 17.73
C GLY A 198 27.87 -8.36 18.70
N ARG A 199 28.80 -9.18 18.21
CA ARG A 199 29.76 -9.89 19.06
C ARG A 199 30.88 -8.95 19.52
N PHE A 200 30.96 -8.76 20.83
CA PHE A 200 32.04 -8.09 21.53
C PHE A 200 33.37 -8.83 21.32
N HIS A 201 34.40 -8.14 20.84
CA HIS A 201 35.79 -8.60 20.96
C HIS A 201 36.64 -7.50 21.62
N SER A 202 37.20 -7.88 22.77
CA SER A 202 37.95 -7.07 23.73
C SER A 202 39.22 -6.44 23.16
N GLY A 203 39.39 -5.14 23.41
CA GLY A 203 40.66 -4.42 23.25
C GLY A 203 40.47 -2.90 23.32
N ILE A 204 41.02 -2.24 24.35
CA ILE A 204 40.93 -0.78 24.56
C ILE A 204 41.49 0.03 23.37
N GLY A 205 42.56 -0.44 22.73
CA GLY A 205 43.14 0.23 21.55
C GLY A 205 42.23 0.19 20.31
N ARG A 206 41.52 -0.93 20.11
CA ARG A 206 40.53 -1.08 19.03
C ARG A 206 39.28 -0.26 19.32
N PHE A 207 38.84 -0.19 20.57
CA PHE A 207 37.72 0.66 21.00
C PHE A 207 37.98 2.16 20.75
N LEU A 208 39.15 2.68 21.12
CA LEU A 208 39.53 4.09 20.86
C LEU A 208 39.65 4.38 19.35
N HIS A 209 40.22 3.45 18.58
CA HIS A 209 40.35 3.61 17.13
C HIS A 209 38.99 3.56 16.39
N LEU A 210 38.08 2.65 16.76
CA LEU A 210 36.71 2.65 16.22
C LEU A 210 35.93 3.89 16.65
N ARG A 211 36.14 4.40 17.87
CA ARG A 211 35.50 5.63 18.33
C ARG A 211 35.94 6.85 17.50
N ASN A 212 37.22 6.92 17.12
CA ASN A 212 37.70 7.97 16.22
C ASN A 212 37.22 7.79 14.77
N ARG A 213 37.19 6.55 14.25
CA ARG A 213 36.79 6.23 12.87
C ARG A 213 35.29 6.42 12.61
N TYR A 214 34.45 6.17 13.61
CA TYR A 214 32.99 6.25 13.50
C TYR A 214 32.39 7.42 14.30
N HIS A 215 33.20 8.46 14.60
CA HIS A 215 32.76 9.66 15.33
C HIS A 215 32.00 9.39 16.65
N GLY A 216 32.40 8.33 17.37
CA GLY A 216 31.77 7.94 18.64
C GLY A 216 30.55 7.02 18.51
N LEU A 217 30.10 6.71 17.28
CA LEU A 217 29.01 5.79 17.04
C LEU A 217 29.45 4.33 17.18
N ASN A 218 28.50 3.45 17.53
CA ASN A 218 28.73 2.02 17.37
C ASN A 218 28.74 1.66 15.87
N ARG A 219 29.33 0.52 15.52
CA ARG A 219 29.49 0.09 14.12
C ARG A 219 28.16 -0.08 13.37
N ARG A 220 27.08 -0.46 14.07
CA ARG A 220 25.76 -0.65 13.44
C ARG A 220 25.18 0.69 13.01
N ASP A 221 25.22 1.68 13.89
CA ASP A 221 24.71 3.03 13.60
C ASP A 221 25.55 3.69 12.51
N ALA A 222 26.87 3.57 12.57
CA ALA A 222 27.75 4.08 11.52
C ALA A 222 27.46 3.45 10.15
N SER A 223 27.26 2.13 10.11
CA SER A 223 26.86 1.44 8.88
C SER A 223 25.50 1.91 8.38
N PHE A 224 24.53 2.13 9.28
CA PHE A 224 23.22 2.67 8.93
C PHE A 224 23.31 4.05 8.29
N PHE A 225 24.06 4.99 8.89
CA PHE A 225 24.24 6.32 8.34
C PHE A 225 24.96 6.30 6.99
N ARG A 226 26.02 5.49 6.83
CA ARG A 226 26.71 5.32 5.55
C ARG A 226 25.79 4.75 4.47
N MET A 227 24.96 3.76 4.81
CA MET A 227 23.92 3.25 3.89
C MET A 227 22.94 4.35 3.51
N SER A 228 22.48 5.14 4.49
CA SER A 228 21.55 6.25 4.25
C SER A 228 22.12 7.27 3.29
N GLU A 229 23.38 7.68 3.46
CA GLU A 229 24.08 8.61 2.56
C GLU A 229 24.13 8.07 1.13
N ILE A 230 24.51 6.80 0.95
CA ILE A 230 24.56 6.16 -0.36
C ILE A 230 23.18 6.15 -1.02
N LEU A 231 22.11 5.80 -0.28
CA LEU A 231 20.76 5.77 -0.84
C LEU A 231 20.26 7.16 -1.25
N ILE A 232 20.55 8.18 -0.44
CA ILE A 232 20.23 9.57 -0.78
C ILE A 232 20.98 10.00 -2.04
N GLU A 233 22.26 9.64 -2.18
CA GLU A 233 23.03 9.99 -3.37
C GLU A 233 22.57 9.23 -4.63
N LEU A 234 22.21 7.96 -4.50
CA LEU A 234 21.65 7.17 -5.61
C LEU A 234 20.28 7.72 -6.05
N SER A 235 19.43 8.15 -5.10
CA SER A 235 18.10 8.71 -5.39
C SER A 235 18.12 9.97 -6.27
N LYS A 236 19.25 10.67 -6.33
CA LYS A 236 19.44 11.87 -7.15
C LYS A 236 19.94 11.57 -8.56
N LYS A 237 20.37 10.33 -8.84
CA LYS A 237 21.13 9.98 -10.04
C LYS A 237 20.41 8.98 -10.93
N GLN A 238 19.64 8.07 -10.34
CA GLN A 238 19.09 6.93 -11.06
C GLN A 238 17.85 6.35 -10.41
N ASP A 239 17.10 5.61 -11.21
CA ASP A 239 15.95 4.81 -10.80
C ASP A 239 16.41 3.47 -10.22
N PHE A 240 15.77 2.99 -9.15
CA PHE A 240 16.13 1.69 -8.56
C PHE A 240 15.01 1.07 -7.69
N VAL A 241 15.07 -0.25 -7.57
CA VAL A 241 14.35 -1.04 -6.57
C VAL A 241 15.29 -1.39 -5.43
N ILE A 242 14.89 -1.15 -4.19
CA ILE A 242 15.63 -1.53 -2.99
C ILE A 242 14.84 -2.49 -2.11
N VAL A 243 15.48 -3.57 -1.66
CA VAL A 243 14.87 -4.53 -0.74
C VAL A 243 15.43 -4.39 0.69
N GLY A 244 14.56 -3.97 1.61
CA GLY A 244 14.82 -3.92 3.06
C GLY A 244 15.54 -2.66 3.53
N ARG A 245 16.38 -2.82 4.57
CA ARG A 245 17.22 -1.77 5.18
C ARG A 245 16.50 -0.51 5.71
N ALA A 246 15.18 -0.57 5.92
CA ALA A 246 14.36 0.58 6.28
C ALA A 246 14.52 1.75 5.28
N ALA A 247 14.74 1.42 4.01
CA ALA A 247 14.96 2.38 2.93
C ALA A 247 13.79 3.34 2.76
N ASP A 248 12.56 2.84 2.89
CA ASP A 248 11.33 3.62 2.93
C ASP A 248 11.46 4.77 3.94
N ARG A 249 11.84 4.44 5.18
CA ARG A 249 11.97 5.45 6.23
C ARG A 249 13.09 6.44 5.96
N ILE A 250 14.24 5.97 5.50
CA ILE A 250 15.37 6.83 5.14
C ILE A 250 14.93 7.87 4.11
N LEU A 251 14.24 7.45 3.05
CA LEU A 251 13.78 8.34 2.00
C LEU A 251 12.65 9.27 2.47
N THR A 252 11.69 8.78 3.28
CA THR A 252 10.64 9.62 3.88
C THR A 252 11.24 10.72 4.73
N SER A 253 12.18 10.40 5.60
CA SER A 253 12.84 11.37 6.50
C SER A 253 13.61 12.44 5.73
N ASN A 254 14.08 12.13 4.52
CA ASN A 254 14.80 13.06 3.64
C ASN A 254 13.89 13.72 2.57
N ARG A 255 12.57 13.53 2.66
CA ARG A 255 11.57 14.07 1.70
C ARG A 255 11.85 13.68 0.25
N ILE A 256 12.37 12.47 0.04
CA ILE A 256 12.61 11.91 -1.28
C ILE A 256 11.36 11.12 -1.68
N PRO A 257 10.69 11.47 -2.79
CA PRO A 257 9.58 10.69 -3.31
C PRO A 257 9.97 9.25 -3.62
N HIS A 258 9.17 8.31 -3.15
CA HIS A 258 9.34 6.89 -3.40
C HIS A 258 8.02 6.16 -3.21
N ILE A 259 8.00 4.91 -3.67
CA ILE A 259 6.90 3.96 -3.45
C ILE A 259 7.36 2.94 -2.42
N SER A 260 6.58 2.75 -1.36
CA SER A 260 6.88 1.82 -0.28
C SER A 260 5.93 0.61 -0.31
N ILE A 261 6.49 -0.59 -0.38
CA ILE A 261 5.75 -1.83 -0.58
C ILE A 261 6.14 -2.86 0.47
N PHE A 262 5.16 -3.54 1.07
CA PHE A 262 5.38 -4.65 1.98
C PHE A 262 4.89 -5.97 1.39
N ILE A 263 5.81 -6.92 1.15
CA ILE A 263 5.47 -8.25 0.63
C ILE A 263 5.46 -9.29 1.73
N THR A 264 4.29 -9.90 1.96
CA THR A 264 4.09 -10.93 2.98
C THR A 264 3.45 -12.21 2.43
N ALA A 265 3.31 -13.22 3.30
CA ALA A 265 2.56 -14.45 3.04
C ALA A 265 2.15 -15.10 4.38
N PRO A 266 1.08 -15.93 4.41
CA PRO A 266 0.72 -16.74 5.57
C PRO A 266 1.88 -17.60 6.04
N LEU A 267 1.98 -17.80 7.36
CA LEU A 267 3.08 -18.53 7.97
C LEU A 267 3.29 -19.91 7.35
N GLU A 268 2.21 -20.66 7.10
CA GLU A 268 2.26 -22.00 6.52
C GLU A 268 2.89 -22.00 5.11
N SER A 269 2.52 -21.04 4.26
CA SER A 269 3.11 -20.91 2.92
C SER A 269 4.59 -20.57 2.98
N ARG A 270 4.98 -19.68 3.91
CA ARG A 270 6.39 -19.32 4.16
C ARG A 270 7.19 -20.52 4.68
N MET A 271 6.61 -21.31 5.58
CA MET A 271 7.22 -22.53 6.11
C MET A 271 7.49 -23.54 5.00
N LYS A 272 6.50 -23.85 4.15
CA LYS A 272 6.68 -24.76 3.02
C LYS A 272 7.82 -24.31 2.10
N ARG A 273 7.93 -23.00 1.82
CA ARG A 273 9.02 -22.45 1.01
C ARG A 273 10.38 -22.64 1.68
N VAL A 274 10.50 -22.39 2.98
CA VAL A 274 11.75 -22.62 3.74
C VAL A 274 12.12 -24.09 3.75
N GLN A 275 11.14 -24.99 3.96
CA GLN A 275 11.38 -26.44 3.94
C GLN A 275 11.89 -26.90 2.57
N ALA A 276 11.31 -26.39 1.48
CA ALA A 276 11.76 -26.72 0.12
C ALA A 276 13.18 -26.21 -0.18
N ILE A 277 13.54 -24.99 0.28
CA ILE A 277 14.85 -24.39 0.01
C ILE A 277 15.95 -25.00 0.87
N HIS A 278 15.67 -25.21 2.16
CA HIS A 278 16.69 -25.63 3.15
C HIS A 278 16.65 -27.12 3.48
N ASN A 279 15.73 -27.89 2.87
CA ASN A 279 15.50 -29.30 3.16
C ASN A 279 15.43 -29.60 4.67
N CYS A 280 14.56 -28.87 5.39
CA CYS A 280 14.48 -28.93 6.84
C CYS A 280 13.06 -29.27 7.34
N ASP A 281 12.95 -29.66 8.61
CA ASP A 281 11.68 -29.99 9.25
C ASP A 281 10.85 -28.73 9.58
N ALA A 282 9.55 -28.91 9.83
CA ALA A 282 8.62 -27.81 10.08
C ALA A 282 9.01 -27.01 11.34
N ARG A 283 9.58 -27.67 12.36
CA ARG A 283 10.03 -27.01 13.59
C ARG A 283 11.21 -26.09 13.33
N THR A 284 12.20 -26.55 12.57
CA THR A 284 13.35 -25.71 12.17
C THR A 284 12.92 -24.57 11.26
N ALA A 285 12.08 -24.84 10.25
CA ALA A 285 11.56 -23.80 9.36
C ALA A 285 10.85 -22.68 10.13
N LYS A 286 9.95 -23.03 11.06
CA LYS A 286 9.24 -22.07 11.91
C LYS A 286 10.20 -21.25 12.79
N ARG A 287 11.25 -21.89 13.32
CA ARG A 287 12.28 -21.22 14.14
C ARG A 287 13.06 -20.21 13.29
N LEU A 288 13.52 -20.59 12.10
CA LEU A 288 14.24 -19.72 11.18
C LEU A 288 13.41 -18.49 10.82
N LEU A 289 12.15 -18.68 10.41
CA LEU A 289 11.24 -17.59 10.08
C LEU A 289 11.05 -16.62 11.25
N ARG A 290 10.85 -17.13 12.46
CA ARG A 290 10.69 -16.30 13.67
C ARG A 290 11.94 -15.48 13.98
N VAL A 291 13.12 -16.06 13.82
CA VAL A 291 14.39 -15.36 14.06
C VAL A 291 14.58 -14.26 13.02
N ASP A 292 14.40 -14.55 11.74
CA ASP A 292 14.58 -13.59 10.66
C ASP A 292 13.56 -12.44 10.74
N ASP A 293 12.28 -12.75 10.93
CA ASP A 293 11.23 -11.74 11.11
C ASP A 293 11.51 -10.89 12.37
N SER A 294 12.02 -11.50 13.45
CA SER A 294 12.40 -10.73 14.65
C SER A 294 13.59 -9.81 14.41
N ILE A 295 14.59 -10.23 13.62
CA ILE A 295 15.73 -9.38 13.27
C ILE A 295 15.25 -8.19 12.44
N HIS A 296 14.41 -8.45 11.44
CA HIS A 296 13.81 -7.43 10.59
C HIS A 296 12.99 -6.42 11.40
N ALA A 297 12.10 -6.90 12.27
CA ALA A 297 11.27 -6.06 13.11
C ALA A 297 12.11 -5.21 14.06
N LYS A 298 13.10 -5.81 14.76
CA LYS A 298 13.97 -5.07 15.68
C LYS A 298 14.77 -3.98 14.96
N TYR A 299 15.35 -4.30 13.81
CA TYR A 299 16.10 -3.34 13.01
C TYR A 299 15.21 -2.18 12.56
N TYR A 300 14.06 -2.49 11.96
CA TYR A 300 13.15 -1.47 11.45
C TYR A 300 12.63 -0.60 12.59
N ASN A 301 12.08 -1.19 13.65
CA ASN A 301 11.53 -0.46 14.78
C ASN A 301 12.57 0.45 15.46
N TYR A 302 13.82 0.00 15.56
CA TYR A 302 14.89 0.79 16.16
C TYR A 302 15.21 2.05 15.36
N TYR A 303 15.37 1.92 14.04
CA TYR A 303 15.76 3.07 13.19
C TYR A 303 14.59 3.93 12.72
N SER A 304 13.37 3.38 12.65
CA SER A 304 12.19 4.12 12.19
C SER A 304 11.30 4.65 13.31
N GLY A 305 11.34 4.01 14.48
CA GLY A 305 10.35 4.23 15.54
C GLY A 305 8.95 3.69 15.22
N LEU A 306 8.77 3.06 14.06
CA LEU A 306 7.50 2.56 13.55
C LEU A 306 7.44 1.04 13.64
N LYS A 307 6.23 0.47 13.64
CA LYS A 307 6.02 -0.97 13.69
C LYS A 307 6.22 -1.61 12.31
N TRP A 308 7.20 -2.49 12.21
CA TRP A 308 7.43 -3.27 10.99
C TRP A 308 6.22 -4.13 10.59
N GLY A 309 5.86 -4.08 9.30
CA GLY A 309 4.72 -4.82 8.74
C GLY A 309 3.35 -4.23 9.07
N ASP A 310 3.27 -3.04 9.70
CA ASP A 310 2.03 -2.29 9.85
C ASP A 310 1.66 -1.65 8.51
N ALA A 311 0.42 -1.88 8.05
CA ALA A 311 -0.05 -1.42 6.75
C ALA A 311 -0.03 0.11 6.61
N ASN A 312 -0.14 0.85 7.72
CA ASN A 312 -0.10 2.32 7.71
C ASN A 312 1.27 2.89 7.33
N ASN A 313 2.33 2.07 7.34
CA ASN A 313 3.70 2.52 7.06
C ASN A 313 4.09 2.33 5.58
N TYR A 314 3.24 1.71 4.76
CA TYR A 314 3.54 1.37 3.37
C TYR A 314 2.43 1.85 2.44
N ASP A 315 2.77 2.21 1.21
CA ASP A 315 1.80 2.57 0.18
C ASP A 315 1.02 1.35 -0.31
N LEU A 316 1.65 0.16 -0.31
CA LEU A 316 1.00 -1.09 -0.73
C LEU A 316 1.49 -2.29 0.08
N CYS A 317 0.55 -3.13 0.55
CA CYS A 317 0.84 -4.41 1.18
C CYS A 317 0.29 -5.57 0.34
N LEU A 318 1.15 -6.50 -0.08
CA LEU A 318 0.74 -7.64 -0.92
C LEU A 318 1.00 -8.98 -0.25
N ASN A 319 0.01 -9.88 -0.41
CA ASN A 319 0.14 -11.28 -0.03
C ASN A 319 0.57 -12.13 -1.24
N SER A 320 1.86 -12.43 -1.31
CA SER A 320 2.48 -13.25 -2.35
C SER A 320 1.99 -14.71 -2.41
N ALA A 321 1.36 -15.23 -1.36
CA ALA A 321 0.75 -16.56 -1.42
C ALA A 321 -0.57 -16.57 -2.20
N SER A 322 -1.25 -15.44 -2.27
CA SER A 322 -2.51 -15.31 -3.02
C SER A 322 -2.27 -15.05 -4.51
N TYR A 323 -1.26 -14.23 -4.84
CA TYR A 323 -1.03 -13.75 -6.22
C TYR A 323 0.18 -14.41 -6.91
N GLY A 324 1.01 -15.15 -6.17
CA GLY A 324 2.31 -15.59 -6.67
C GLY A 324 3.31 -14.45 -6.81
N ILE A 325 4.52 -14.75 -7.27
CA ILE A 325 5.56 -13.74 -7.51
C ILE A 325 5.17 -12.87 -8.71
N ASP A 326 4.79 -13.49 -9.82
CA ASP A 326 4.47 -12.78 -11.06
C ASP A 326 3.22 -11.91 -10.91
N GLY A 327 2.16 -12.41 -10.27
CA GLY A 327 0.97 -11.60 -10.01
C GLY A 327 1.23 -10.43 -9.08
N CYS A 328 2.14 -10.56 -8.10
CA CYS A 328 2.58 -9.40 -7.31
C CYS A 328 3.32 -8.38 -8.18
N VAL A 329 4.21 -8.81 -9.07
CA VAL A 329 4.93 -7.90 -9.98
C VAL A 329 3.95 -7.17 -10.89
N ASP A 330 2.98 -7.88 -11.47
CA ASP A 330 2.01 -7.29 -12.40
C ASP A 330 1.10 -6.26 -11.72
N LEU A 331 0.66 -6.53 -10.48
CA LEU A 331 -0.09 -5.55 -9.68
C LEU A 331 0.72 -4.27 -9.42
N ILE A 332 1.99 -4.41 -9.07
CA ILE A 332 2.88 -3.26 -8.83
C ILE A 332 3.11 -2.49 -10.14
N MET A 333 3.32 -3.19 -11.26
CA MET A 333 3.48 -2.57 -12.57
C MET A 333 2.25 -1.77 -12.99
N ASN A 334 1.04 -2.31 -12.75
CA ASN A 334 -0.20 -1.61 -13.05
C ASN A 334 -0.38 -0.36 -12.20
N MET A 335 -0.03 -0.43 -10.91
CA MET A 335 -0.03 0.71 -10.00
C MET A 335 0.92 1.82 -10.48
N ILE A 336 2.12 1.46 -10.98
CA ILE A 336 3.10 2.43 -11.47
C ILE A 336 2.66 3.07 -12.80
N LYS A 337 2.12 2.27 -13.73
CA LYS A 337 1.72 2.74 -15.06
C LYS A 337 0.48 3.63 -15.02
N GLY A 338 -0.45 3.41 -14.09
CA GLY A 338 -1.61 4.25 -13.84
C GLY A 338 -2.41 4.60 -15.10
N GLU A 339 -3.34 3.74 -15.51
CA GLU A 339 -4.32 3.94 -16.59
C GLU A 339 -3.82 4.81 -17.77
N GLU A 340 -3.00 4.21 -18.64
CA GLU A 340 -3.19 4.38 -20.08
C GLU A 340 -4.38 3.50 -20.51
N VAL A 341 -5.59 3.80 -20.01
CA VAL A 341 -6.80 3.32 -20.69
C VAL A 341 -7.12 4.42 -21.69
N SER A 342 -6.40 4.38 -22.82
CA SER A 342 -6.75 5.12 -24.01
C SER A 342 -8.20 4.79 -24.38
N GLN A 343 -9.01 5.85 -24.50
CA GLN A 343 -10.36 5.82 -25.06
C GLN A 343 -10.38 5.29 -26.50
#